data_AF-A0A1F1Z2H7-F1
#
_entry.id   AF-A0A1F1Z2H7-F1
#
_cell.length_a   1.000
_cell.length_b   1.000
_cell.length_c   1.000
_cell.angle_alpha   90.00
_cell.angle_beta   90.00
_cell.angle_gamma   90.00
#
_symmetry.space_group_name_H-M   'P 1'
#
loop_
_entity.id
_entity.type
_entity.pdbx_description
1 polymer ?
#
loop_
_entity_poly.entity_id
_entity_poly.type
_entity_poly.pdbx_seq_one_letter_code
_entity_poly.pdbx_strand_id
1 'polypeptide(L)'
;MTLDDRVSQLSFGNLSALFPLRPPVNRRNFATGFSAKENLWIYALSRAFPGLTSKLAQRHVASIHPAVPTEVRDGYAVAIALEQLRRLRNRVSHQEQILNVDHQERLADMYALAHALSPQTLGVMKKMDRVQRTLLMRPRFS
;
A
#
# COMPACT_ATOMS: atom_id res chain seq x y z
N MET A 1 4.47 -22.36 -11.00
CA MET A 1 4.68 -20.90 -10.93
C MET A 1 4.13 -20.30 -12.23
N THR A 2 3.00 -19.62 -12.16
CA THR A 2 2.28 -19.11 -13.33
C THR A 2 2.83 -17.75 -13.78
N LEU A 3 2.44 -17.27 -14.98
CA LEU A 3 2.76 -15.92 -15.45
C LEU A 3 2.26 -14.86 -14.46
N ASP A 4 1.06 -15.06 -13.89
CA ASP A 4 0.47 -14.18 -12.88
C ASP A 4 1.27 -14.14 -11.57
N ASP A 5 1.87 -15.27 -11.16
CA ASP A 5 2.78 -15.29 -10.00
C ASP A 5 4.03 -14.44 -10.26
N ARG A 6 4.61 -14.55 -11.47
CA ARG A 6 5.80 -13.77 -11.86
C ARG A 6 5.48 -12.28 -12.03
N VAL A 7 4.35 -11.96 -12.67
CA VAL A 7 3.88 -10.59 -12.85
C VAL A 7 3.56 -9.98 -11.49
N SER A 8 2.88 -10.68 -10.58
CA SER A 8 2.66 -10.17 -9.23
C SER A 8 3.96 -10.04 -8.42
N GLN A 9 4.98 -10.88 -8.69
CA GLN A 9 6.27 -10.85 -7.96
C GLN A 9 7.07 -9.62 -8.33
N LEU A 10 7.19 -9.40 -9.64
CA LEU A 10 7.86 -8.24 -10.19
C LEU A 10 7.08 -6.96 -9.90
N SER A 11 5.74 -6.97 -10.02
CA SER A 11 4.94 -5.76 -9.88
C SER A 11 4.92 -5.24 -8.45
N PHE A 12 4.55 -6.05 -7.45
CA PHE A 12 4.43 -5.54 -6.07
C PHE A 12 5.79 -5.36 -5.39
N GLY A 13 6.75 -6.24 -5.66
CA GLY A 13 8.09 -6.16 -5.08
C GLY A 13 8.89 -4.96 -5.59
N ASN A 14 8.84 -4.68 -6.90
CA ASN A 14 9.57 -3.55 -7.47
C ASN A 14 8.84 -2.23 -7.22
N LEU A 15 7.50 -2.20 -7.27
CA LEU A 15 6.77 -0.97 -7.01
C LEU A 15 6.98 -0.48 -5.59
N SER A 16 6.84 -1.33 -4.55
CA SER A 16 6.99 -0.87 -3.16
C SER A 16 8.40 -0.34 -2.86
N ALA A 17 9.42 -0.83 -3.56
CA ALA A 17 10.80 -0.39 -3.40
C ALA A 17 11.01 1.07 -3.87
N LEU A 18 10.18 1.58 -4.78
CA LEU A 18 10.27 2.96 -5.28
C LEU A 18 9.71 4.00 -4.30
N PHE A 19 8.80 3.59 -3.40
CA PHE A 19 8.13 4.51 -2.48
C PHE A 19 8.91 4.75 -1.18
N PRO A 20 8.77 5.95 -0.58
CA PRO A 20 9.42 6.26 0.69
C PRO A 20 8.71 5.52 1.83
N LEU A 21 9.38 4.54 2.44
CA LEU A 21 8.85 3.79 3.59
C LEU A 21 9.47 4.24 4.92
N ARG A 22 10.72 4.72 4.90
CA ARG A 22 11.45 5.18 6.08
C ARG A 22 11.90 6.62 5.88
N PRO A 23 11.54 7.55 6.79
CA PRO A 23 12.06 8.91 6.71
C PRO A 23 13.56 8.95 6.92
N PRO A 24 14.29 9.82 6.22
CA PRO A 24 15.71 10.02 6.49
C PRO A 24 15.90 10.60 7.90
N VAL A 25 16.93 10.13 8.59
CA VAL A 25 17.26 10.58 9.96
C VAL A 25 17.75 12.04 9.97
N ASN A 26 18.52 12.44 8.94
CA ASN A 26 19.04 13.81 8.84
C ASN A 26 18.69 14.42 7.47
N ARG A 27 17.60 15.17 7.42
CA ARG A 27 17.11 15.85 6.22
C ARG A 27 18.04 16.97 5.73
N ARG A 28 18.86 17.54 6.63
CA ARG A 28 19.75 18.67 6.31
C ARG A 28 20.87 18.29 5.34
N ASN A 29 21.16 16.99 5.20
CA ASN A 29 22.17 16.49 4.30
C ASN A 29 21.70 16.43 2.83
N PHE A 30 20.41 16.66 2.55
CA PHE A 30 19.87 16.66 1.20
C PHE A 30 19.71 18.10 0.69
N ALA A 31 20.18 18.38 -0.52
CA ALA A 31 20.07 19.70 -1.15
C ALA A 31 18.62 20.21 -1.23
N THR A 32 17.65 19.31 -1.43
CA THR A 32 16.22 19.65 -1.47
C THR A 32 15.49 19.47 -0.12
N GLY A 33 16.19 18.97 0.91
CA GLY A 33 15.55 18.53 2.17
C GLY A 33 14.79 17.19 2.09
N PHE A 34 14.76 16.56 0.91
CA PHE A 34 14.06 15.31 0.64
C PHE A 34 15.03 14.21 0.17
N SER A 35 14.76 12.98 0.56
CA SER A 35 15.44 11.79 0.04
C SER A 35 15.11 11.53 -1.44
N ALA A 36 15.87 10.66 -2.10
CA ALA A 36 15.64 10.29 -3.50
C ALA A 36 14.21 9.76 -3.75
N LYS A 37 13.67 8.93 -2.85
CA LYS A 37 12.31 8.37 -2.99
C LYS A 37 11.22 9.41 -2.74
N GLU A 38 11.47 10.36 -1.85
CA GLU A 38 10.57 11.49 -1.62
C GLU A 38 10.55 12.43 -2.83
N ASN A 39 11.71 12.75 -3.41
CA ASN A 39 11.76 13.51 -4.66
C ASN A 39 11.07 12.74 -5.80
N LEU A 40 11.29 11.42 -5.91
CA LEU A 40 10.60 10.58 -6.91
C LEU A 40 9.08 10.62 -6.73
N TRP A 41 8.60 10.64 -5.48
CA TRP A 41 7.17 10.83 -5.19
C TRP A 41 6.68 12.19 -5.69
N ILE A 42 7.33 13.28 -5.28
CA ILE A 42 6.94 14.65 -5.60
C ILE A 42 6.87 14.85 -7.11
N TYR A 43 7.92 14.46 -7.84
CA TYR A 43 8.08 14.83 -9.24
C TYR A 43 7.53 13.81 -10.25
N ALA A 44 7.29 12.55 -9.84
CA ALA A 44 6.86 11.50 -10.77
C ALA A 44 5.67 10.69 -10.24
N LEU A 45 5.81 10.02 -9.10
CA LEU A 45 4.85 8.98 -8.71
C LEU A 45 3.49 9.55 -8.29
N SER A 46 3.43 10.74 -7.71
CA SER A 46 2.17 11.37 -7.29
C SER A 46 1.14 11.44 -8.42
N ARG A 47 1.60 11.68 -9.66
CA ARG A 47 0.75 11.75 -10.87
C ARG A 47 0.12 10.41 -11.25
N ALA A 48 0.72 9.30 -10.84
CA ALA A 48 0.17 7.97 -11.08
C ALA A 48 -1.03 7.66 -10.18
N PHE A 49 -1.31 8.48 -9.16
CA PHE A 49 -2.41 8.27 -8.21
C PHE A 49 -3.45 9.42 -8.29
N PRO A 50 -4.12 9.63 -9.43
CA PRO A 50 -5.07 10.74 -9.61
C PRO A 50 -6.29 10.63 -8.69
N GLY A 51 -6.63 9.43 -8.23
CA GLY A 51 -7.74 9.18 -7.31
C GLY A 51 -7.32 9.10 -5.84
N LEU A 52 -6.09 9.52 -5.49
CA LEU A 52 -5.62 9.42 -4.11
C LEU A 52 -6.54 10.23 -3.20
N THR A 53 -7.29 9.53 -2.35
CA THR A 53 -8.18 10.17 -1.40
C THR A 53 -7.44 10.41 -0.09
N SER A 54 -7.79 11.50 0.61
CA SER A 54 -7.32 11.77 1.97
C SER A 54 -7.60 10.62 2.94
N LYS A 55 -8.56 9.75 2.62
CA LYS A 55 -8.86 8.53 3.39
C LYS A 55 -7.70 7.55 3.43
N LEU A 56 -6.94 7.35 2.33
CA LEU A 56 -5.78 6.44 2.34
C LEU A 56 -4.70 6.97 3.29
N ALA A 57 -4.40 8.28 3.18
CA ALA A 57 -3.45 8.95 4.07
C ALA A 57 -3.88 8.93 5.54
N GLN A 58 -5.17 9.16 5.81
CA GLN A 58 -5.73 9.11 7.16
C GLN A 58 -5.64 7.72 7.79
N ARG A 59 -5.88 6.65 7.02
CA ARG A 59 -5.80 5.28 7.54
C ARG A 59 -4.39 4.91 8.02
N HIS A 60 -3.38 5.39 7.31
CA HIS A 60 -1.99 5.11 7.63
C HIS A 60 -1.34 6.20 8.48
N VAL A 61 -2.07 7.24 8.89
CA VAL A 61 -1.48 8.41 9.58
C VAL A 61 -0.72 8.04 10.86
N ALA A 62 -1.25 7.09 11.63
CA ALA A 62 -0.62 6.60 12.86
C ALA A 62 0.69 5.82 12.60
N SER A 63 0.87 5.30 11.39
CA SER A 63 2.08 4.59 10.95
C SER A 63 3.11 5.51 10.29
N ILE A 64 2.75 6.77 10.02
CA ILE A 64 3.64 7.77 9.42
C ILE A 64 4.38 8.50 10.55
N HIS A 65 5.71 8.54 10.44
CA HIS A 65 6.53 9.22 11.42
C HIS A 65 6.21 10.74 11.48
N PRO A 66 6.09 11.36 12.66
CA PRO A 66 5.67 12.77 12.79
C PRO A 66 6.57 13.77 12.05
N ALA A 67 7.87 13.47 11.93
CA ALA A 67 8.85 14.29 11.20
C ALA A 67 8.76 14.20 9.66
N VAL A 68 7.75 13.51 9.12
CA VAL A 68 7.49 13.44 7.68
C VAL A 68 6.77 14.73 7.23
N PRO A 69 7.34 15.49 6.27
CA PRO A 69 6.71 16.66 5.69
C PRO A 69 5.36 16.32 5.05
N THR A 70 4.44 17.28 5.06
CA THR A 70 3.08 17.12 4.54
C THR A 70 3.06 16.77 3.05
N GLU A 71 4.03 17.28 2.29
CA GLU A 71 4.18 17.15 0.83
C GLU A 71 4.41 15.71 0.39
N VAL A 72 5.00 14.89 1.26
CA VAL A 72 5.35 13.49 0.98
C VAL A 72 4.53 12.51 1.80
N ARG A 73 3.69 12.99 2.72
CA ARG A 73 2.88 12.17 3.63
C ARG A 73 2.04 11.14 2.90
N ASP A 74 1.43 11.56 1.80
CA ASP A 74 0.64 10.71 0.92
C ASP A 74 1.47 9.58 0.29
N GLY A 75 2.71 9.89 -0.12
CA GLY A 75 3.65 8.90 -0.63
C GLY A 75 4.03 7.85 0.42
N TYR A 76 4.18 8.26 1.69
CA TYR A 76 4.39 7.32 2.80
C TYR A 76 3.17 6.44 3.04
N ALA A 77 1.95 6.99 2.97
CA ALA A 77 0.73 6.21 3.14
C ALA A 77 0.58 5.13 2.04
N VAL A 78 0.87 5.49 0.79
CA VAL A 78 0.91 4.55 -0.34
C VAL A 78 2.00 3.50 -0.12
N ALA A 79 3.19 3.90 0.32
CA ALA A 79 4.30 2.99 0.61
C ALA A 79 3.92 1.93 1.67
N ILE A 80 3.27 2.36 2.75
CA ILE A 80 2.83 1.48 3.83
C ILE A 80 1.80 0.47 3.31
N ALA A 81 0.78 0.93 2.59
CA ALA A 81 -0.24 0.05 2.02
C ALA A 81 0.39 -1.00 1.08
N LEU A 82 1.30 -0.57 0.19
CA LEU A 82 2.02 -1.47 -0.72
C LEU A 82 2.90 -2.47 0.02
N GLU A 83 3.64 -2.03 1.05
CA GLU A 83 4.52 -2.89 1.85
C GLU A 83 3.72 -3.96 2.60
N GLN A 84 2.57 -3.61 3.16
CA GLN A 84 1.74 -4.57 3.87
C GLN A 84 1.11 -5.60 2.92
N LEU A 85 0.71 -5.19 1.71
CA LEU A 85 0.28 -6.12 0.67
C LEU A 85 1.42 -7.04 0.22
N ARG A 86 2.63 -6.49 0.02
CA ARG A 86 3.83 -7.27 -0.28
C ARG A 86 4.12 -8.32 0.80
N ARG A 87 4.01 -7.95 2.09
CA ARG A 87 4.19 -8.87 3.22
C ARG A 87 3.14 -9.97 3.24
N LEU A 88 1.85 -9.64 3.12
CA LEU A 88 0.78 -10.65 3.03
C LEU A 88 1.07 -11.63 1.90
N ARG A 89 1.41 -11.09 0.75
CA ARG A 89 1.65 -11.87 -0.45
C ARG A 89 2.88 -12.77 -0.33
N ASN A 90 3.94 -12.30 0.33
CA ASN A 90 5.10 -13.14 0.65
C ASN A 90 4.75 -14.27 1.64
N ARG A 91 3.94 -13.99 2.67
CA ARG A 91 3.46 -15.01 3.61
C ARG A 91 2.70 -16.13 2.88
N VAL A 92 1.79 -15.75 1.98
CA VAL A 92 1.04 -16.71 1.15
C VAL A 92 1.99 -17.54 0.28
N SER A 93 2.95 -16.89 -0.38
CA SER A 93 3.91 -17.57 -1.26
C SER A 93 4.82 -18.56 -0.52
N HIS A 94 5.15 -18.28 0.74
CA HIS A 94 6.01 -19.14 1.56
C HIS A 94 5.20 -20.11 2.46
N GLN A 95 3.88 -20.18 2.30
CA GLN A 95 2.99 -20.98 3.14
C GLN A 95 3.12 -20.66 4.64
N GLU A 96 3.48 -19.42 4.97
CA GLU A 96 3.52 -18.94 6.34
C GLU A 96 2.08 -18.79 6.88
N GLN A 97 1.91 -18.90 8.20
CA GLN A 97 0.62 -18.73 8.85
C GLN A 97 0.01 -17.35 8.52
N ILE A 98 -1.25 -17.31 8.10
CA ILE A 98 -1.97 -16.06 7.78
C ILE A 98 -3.13 -15.73 8.74
N LEU A 99 -3.41 -16.60 9.73
CA LEU A 99 -4.57 -16.44 10.64
C LEU A 99 -4.59 -15.12 11.42
N ASN A 100 -3.41 -14.58 11.73
CA ASN A 100 -3.23 -13.33 12.48
C ASN A 100 -3.12 -12.09 11.58
N VAL A 101 -3.33 -12.24 10.26
CA VAL A 101 -3.40 -11.10 9.35
C VAL A 101 -4.79 -10.49 9.45
N ASP A 102 -4.86 -9.17 9.60
CA ASP A 102 -6.10 -8.43 9.39
C ASP A 102 -6.43 -8.38 7.89
N HIS A 103 -7.08 -9.43 7.39
CA HIS A 103 -7.48 -9.55 6.00
C HIS A 103 -8.43 -8.44 5.54
N GLN A 104 -9.24 -7.90 6.46
CA GLN A 104 -10.16 -6.81 6.13
C GLN A 104 -9.39 -5.51 5.89
N GLU A 105 -8.40 -5.23 6.72
CA GLU A 105 -7.52 -4.08 6.53
C GLU A 105 -6.69 -4.21 5.24
N ARG A 106 -6.12 -5.40 4.96
CA ARG A 106 -5.37 -5.65 3.72
C ARG A 106 -6.25 -5.50 2.47
N LEU A 107 -7.47 -6.03 2.50
CA LEU A 107 -8.44 -5.88 1.41
C LEU A 107 -8.78 -4.41 1.16
N ALA A 108 -8.99 -3.67 2.23
CA ALA A 108 -9.33 -2.26 2.14
C ALA A 108 -8.15 -1.41 1.64
N ASP A 109 -6.91 -1.77 1.96
CA ASP A 109 -5.71 -1.17 1.36
C ASP A 109 -5.64 -1.45 -0.14
N MET A 110 -5.94 -2.68 -0.56
CA MET A 110 -6.01 -3.03 -1.98
C MET A 110 -7.06 -2.18 -2.72
N TYR A 111 -8.25 -1.99 -2.15
CA TYR A 111 -9.27 -1.11 -2.73
C TYR A 111 -8.85 0.34 -2.78
N ALA A 112 -8.25 0.85 -1.71
CA ALA A 112 -7.82 2.23 -1.65
C ALA A 112 -6.72 2.52 -2.68
N LEU A 113 -5.74 1.62 -2.83
CA LEU A 113 -4.67 1.74 -3.84
C LEU A 113 -5.21 1.63 -5.26
N ALA A 114 -6.09 0.66 -5.53
CA ALA A 114 -6.66 0.51 -6.86
C ALA A 114 -7.52 1.70 -7.27
N HIS A 115 -8.32 2.24 -6.34
CA HIS A 115 -9.06 3.48 -6.56
C HIS A 115 -8.14 4.68 -6.78
N ALA A 116 -7.03 4.75 -6.03
CA ALA A 116 -6.06 5.81 -6.16
C ALA A 116 -5.41 5.83 -7.54
N LEU A 117 -5.06 4.66 -8.08
CA LEU A 117 -4.50 4.51 -9.43
C LEU A 117 -5.56 4.72 -10.52
N SER A 118 -6.74 4.13 -10.36
CA SER A 118 -7.81 4.13 -11.35
C SER A 118 -9.18 4.13 -10.65
N PRO A 119 -9.81 5.30 -10.50
CA PRO A 119 -11.09 5.42 -9.79
C PRO A 119 -12.19 4.49 -10.32
N GLN A 120 -12.18 4.23 -11.64
CA GLN A 120 -13.16 3.41 -12.35
C GLN A 120 -13.04 1.92 -12.01
N THR A 121 -11.87 1.47 -11.56
CA THR A 121 -11.59 0.04 -11.31
C THR A 121 -12.25 -0.48 -10.03
N LEU A 122 -12.61 0.39 -9.09
CA LEU A 122 -13.18 0.01 -7.79
C LEU A 122 -14.50 -0.77 -7.93
N GLY A 123 -15.36 -0.39 -8.88
CA GLY A 123 -16.64 -1.07 -9.11
C GLY A 123 -16.48 -2.50 -9.62
N VAL A 124 -15.44 -2.76 -10.43
CA VAL A 124 -15.12 -4.10 -10.93
C VAL A 124 -14.53 -4.96 -9.82
N MET A 125 -13.60 -4.42 -9.03
CA MET A 125 -12.96 -5.17 -7.95
C MET A 125 -13.96 -5.60 -6.87
N LYS A 126 -14.90 -4.74 -6.48
CA LYS A 126 -15.94 -5.11 -5.52
C LYS A 126 -16.83 -6.24 -6.00
N LYS A 127 -17.10 -6.33 -7.31
CA LYS A 127 -17.88 -7.45 -7.89
C LYS A 127 -17.13 -8.78 -7.84
N MET A 128 -15.80 -8.75 -7.81
CA MET A 128 -14.96 -9.95 -7.71
C MET A 128 -14.63 -10.34 -6.25
N ASP A 129 -15.06 -9.54 -5.27
CA ASP A 129 -14.74 -9.73 -3.86
C ASP A 129 -15.41 -10.96 -3.26
N ARG A 130 -14.60 -11.97 -2.93
CA ARG A 130 -15.05 -13.12 -2.15
C ARG A 130 -14.66 -13.01 -0.68
N VAL A 131 -13.71 -12.14 -0.34
CA VAL A 131 -13.15 -12.02 1.01
C VAL A 131 -14.20 -11.48 1.98
N GLN A 132 -14.96 -10.46 1.59
CA GLN A 132 -16.07 -9.97 2.43
C GLN A 132 -17.10 -11.07 2.71
N ARG A 133 -17.46 -11.85 1.70
CA ARG A 133 -18.41 -12.97 1.84
C ARG A 133 -17.86 -14.05 2.80
N THR A 134 -16.59 -14.40 2.68
CA THR A 134 -15.95 -15.39 3.57
C THR A 134 -15.79 -14.88 5.00
N LEU A 135 -15.45 -13.59 5.18
CA LEU A 135 -15.35 -12.98 6.52
C LEU A 135 -16.71 -12.97 7.24
N LEU A 136 -17.81 -12.73 6.51
CA LEU A 136 -19.16 -12.81 7.07
C LEU A 136 -19.55 -14.23 7.51
N MET A 137 -18.95 -15.26 6.91
CA MET A 137 -19.17 -16.66 7.28
C MET A 137 -18.21 -17.17 8.37
N ARG A 138 -17.32 -16.32 8.90
CA ARG A 138 -16.35 -16.73 9.92
C ARG A 138 -17.10 -17.02 11.23
N PRO A 139 -16.93 -18.21 11.83
CA PRO A 139 -17.54 -18.53 13.13
C PRO A 139 -17.11 -17.52 14.18
N ARG A 140 -18.07 -16.92 14.87
CA ARG A 140 -17.82 -16.08 16.04
C ARG A 140 -17.63 -17.02 17.23
N PHE A 141 -16.39 -17.17 17.68
CA PHE A 141 -16.13 -17.80 18.96
C PHE A 141 -16.43 -16.75 20.03
N SER A 142 -17.57 -16.91 20.70
CA SER A 142 -17.98 -16.19 21.91
C SER A 142 -17.28 -16.75 23.14
#